data_AF-A0A9Q0FP85-F1
#
_entry.id   AF-A0A9Q0FP85-F1
#
_cell.length_a   1.000
_cell.length_b   1.000
_cell.length_c   1.000
_cell.angle_alpha   90.00
_cell.angle_beta   90.00
_cell.angle_gamma   90.00
#
_symmetry.space_group_name_H-M   'P 1'
#
loop_
_entity.id
_entity.type
_entity.pdbx_description
1 polymer ?
#
loop_
_entity_poly.entity_id
_entity_poly.type
_entity_poly.pdbx_seq_one_letter_code
_entity_poly.pdbx_strand_id
1 'polypeptide(L)'
;MVGCQKDEDADIDKFHKNYLPKAPQSLKDIVEKCQGRVLLFNNKTDDPERIKSQRKDIVYTVNREVLPHNNGRPYTNEYFKIAQEEEKKRIEAEKKLREGNMNLATYNEMKRKLEEQRQKVMKEMTEKAFLYRYDRRR
;
A
#
# COMPACT_ATOMS: atom_id res chain seq x y z
N MET A 1 -24.00 -13.19 -20.02
CA MET A 1 -22.88 -12.24 -19.82
C MET A 1 -21.66 -12.97 -19.24
N VAL A 2 -20.90 -13.71 -20.06
CA VAL A 2 -19.71 -14.49 -19.62
C VAL A 2 -18.53 -14.33 -20.63
N GLY A 3 -18.48 -13.19 -21.32
CA GLY A 3 -17.57 -12.99 -22.47
C GLY A 3 -16.16 -12.47 -22.15
N CYS A 4 -15.97 -11.66 -21.09
CA CYS A 4 -14.70 -10.94 -20.89
C CYS A 4 -13.61 -11.71 -20.11
N GLN A 5 -13.95 -12.64 -19.22
CA GLN A 5 -12.93 -13.27 -18.36
C GLN A 5 -11.97 -14.20 -19.12
N LYS A 6 -12.40 -14.76 -20.26
CA LYS A 6 -11.61 -15.76 -21.00
C LYS A 6 -10.40 -15.17 -21.74
N ASP A 7 -10.47 -13.91 -22.15
CA ASP A 7 -9.41 -13.29 -22.95
C ASP A 7 -8.25 -12.79 -22.08
N GLU A 8 -8.50 -12.47 -20.81
CA GLU A 8 -7.52 -11.90 -19.88
C GLU A 8 -6.71 -12.97 -19.11
N ASP A 9 -7.35 -14.08 -18.74
CA ASP A 9 -6.66 -15.28 -18.25
C ASP A 9 -5.67 -15.80 -19.30
N ALA A 10 -6.01 -15.69 -20.58
CA ALA A 10 -5.14 -16.04 -21.69
C ALA A 10 -3.92 -15.11 -21.79
N ASP A 11 -4.08 -13.81 -21.53
CA ASP A 11 -2.98 -12.85 -21.54
C ASP A 11 -2.00 -13.07 -20.37
N ILE A 12 -2.50 -13.38 -19.17
CA ILE A 12 -1.66 -13.72 -18.01
C ILE A 12 -0.95 -15.06 -18.23
N ASP A 13 -1.66 -16.10 -18.67
CA ASP A 13 -1.05 -17.40 -18.99
C ASP A 13 0.02 -17.27 -20.08
N LYS A 14 -0.25 -16.46 -21.10
CA LYS A 14 0.73 -16.11 -22.13
C LYS A 14 1.93 -15.38 -21.56
N PHE A 15 1.75 -14.46 -20.61
CA PHE A 15 2.85 -13.81 -19.88
C PHE A 15 3.73 -14.84 -19.16
N HIS A 16 3.12 -15.71 -18.34
CA HIS A 16 3.85 -16.71 -17.57
C HIS A 16 4.58 -17.73 -18.45
N LYS A 17 4.00 -18.14 -19.58
CA LYS A 17 4.60 -19.13 -20.48
C LYS A 17 5.67 -18.55 -21.41
N ASN A 18 5.44 -17.36 -21.95
CA ASN A 18 6.24 -16.86 -23.06
C ASN A 18 7.19 -15.71 -22.69
N TYR A 19 6.83 -14.89 -21.71
CA TYR A 19 7.55 -13.65 -21.39
C TYR A 19 8.34 -13.78 -20.08
N LEU A 20 7.74 -14.29 -19.01
CA LEU A 20 8.41 -14.45 -17.72
C LEU A 20 9.68 -15.33 -17.77
N PRO A 21 9.74 -16.46 -18.52
CA PRO A 21 10.95 -17.27 -18.59
C PRO A 21 12.13 -16.56 -19.26
N LYS A 22 11.85 -15.57 -20.12
CA LYS A 22 12.84 -14.75 -20.82
C LYS A 22 13.19 -13.46 -20.07
N ALA A 23 12.50 -13.17 -18.97
CA ALA A 23 12.72 -11.97 -18.19
C ALA A 23 14.06 -11.99 -17.43
N PRO A 24 14.59 -10.81 -17.06
CA PRO A 24 15.72 -10.70 -16.13
C PRO A 24 15.45 -11.42 -14.82
N GLN A 25 16.50 -11.98 -14.20
CA GLN A 25 16.38 -12.72 -12.95
C GLN A 25 15.74 -11.89 -11.83
N SER A 26 16.07 -10.60 -11.74
CA SER A 26 15.48 -9.68 -10.77
C SER A 26 13.96 -9.58 -10.86
N LEU A 27 13.38 -9.65 -12.07
CA LEU A 27 11.93 -9.66 -12.23
C LEU A 27 11.33 -11.00 -11.82
N LYS A 28 11.98 -12.12 -12.18
CA LYS A 28 11.55 -13.46 -11.77
C LYS A 28 11.51 -13.58 -10.25
N ASP A 29 12.55 -13.11 -9.57
CA ASP A 29 12.65 -13.13 -8.10
C ASP A 29 11.54 -12.30 -7.44
N ILE A 30 11.17 -11.15 -8.03
CA ILE A 30 10.07 -10.32 -7.53
C ILE A 30 8.73 -11.03 -7.72
N VAL A 31 8.47 -11.60 -8.90
CA VAL A 31 7.23 -12.35 -9.17
C VAL A 31 7.11 -13.54 -8.22
N GLU A 32 8.20 -14.26 -7.96
CA GLU A 32 8.25 -15.35 -6.98
C GLU A 32 7.95 -14.86 -5.56
N LYS A 33 8.58 -13.77 -5.10
CA LYS A 33 8.29 -13.15 -3.79
C LYS A 33 6.84 -12.69 -3.67
N CYS A 34 6.23 -12.31 -4.79
CA CYS A 34 4.82 -11.96 -4.89
C CYS A 34 3.91 -13.18 -5.08
N GLN A 35 4.43 -14.41 -5.00
CA GLN A 35 3.71 -15.67 -5.15
C GLN A 35 3.03 -15.82 -6.52
N GLY A 36 3.67 -15.32 -7.57
CA GLY A 36 3.14 -15.39 -8.93
C GLY A 36 1.96 -14.46 -9.21
N ARG A 37 1.55 -13.62 -8.25
CA ARG A 37 0.46 -12.64 -8.44
C ARG A 37 0.91 -11.55 -9.43
N VAL A 38 0.35 -11.59 -10.63
CA VAL A 38 0.63 -10.65 -11.73
C VAL A 38 -0.68 -10.19 -12.34
N LEU A 39 -0.75 -8.91 -12.71
CA LEU A 39 -1.84 -8.33 -13.48
C LEU A 39 -1.25 -7.52 -14.64
N LEU A 40 -1.89 -7.59 -15.80
CA LEU A 40 -1.48 -6.88 -17.01
C LEU A 40 -2.46 -5.74 -17.30
N PHE A 41 -1.92 -4.53 -17.50
CA PHE A 41 -2.71 -3.33 -17.77
C PHE A 41 -2.31 -2.70 -19.10
N ASN A 42 -3.28 -2.50 -19.98
CA ASN A 42 -3.15 -1.59 -21.10
C ASN A 42 -3.76 -0.23 -20.74
N ASN A 43 -2.92 0.71 -20.29
CA ASN A 43 -3.34 2.07 -19.94
C ASN A 43 -3.65 2.96 -21.16
N LYS A 44 -3.44 2.46 -22.38
CA LYS A 44 -3.72 3.18 -23.63
C LYS A 44 -5.01 2.71 -24.31
N THR A 45 -5.76 1.80 -23.69
CA THR A 45 -7.01 1.32 -24.27
C THR A 45 -8.13 2.33 -24.06
N ASP A 46 -8.83 2.66 -25.14
CA ASP A 46 -10.05 3.47 -25.09
C ASP A 46 -11.32 2.59 -25.09
N ASP A 47 -11.17 1.26 -25.09
CA ASP A 47 -12.28 0.31 -25.04
C ASP A 47 -12.92 0.31 -23.63
N PRO A 48 -14.19 0.74 -23.49
CA PRO A 48 -14.85 0.81 -22.19
C PRO A 48 -14.94 -0.52 -21.46
N GLU A 49 -15.14 -1.64 -22.18
CA GLU A 49 -15.26 -2.95 -21.54
C GLU A 49 -13.90 -3.45 -21.06
N ARG A 50 -12.83 -3.21 -21.83
CA ARG A 50 -11.46 -3.50 -21.39
C ARG A 50 -11.05 -2.66 -20.18
N ILE A 51 -11.38 -1.37 -20.17
CA ILE A 51 -11.14 -0.50 -19.00
C ILE A 51 -11.85 -1.06 -17.76
N LYS A 52 -13.12 -1.44 -17.91
CA LYS A 52 -13.94 -1.97 -16.83
C LYS A 52 -13.44 -3.33 -16.33
N SER A 53 -12.99 -4.19 -17.22
CA SER A 53 -12.45 -5.52 -16.87
C SER A 53 -11.15 -5.40 -16.08
N GLN A 54 -10.16 -4.67 -16.60
CA GLN A 54 -8.89 -4.42 -15.90
C GLN A 54 -9.09 -3.81 -14.49
N ARG A 55 -10.09 -2.94 -14.30
CA ARG A 55 -10.45 -2.40 -12.98
C ARG A 55 -11.07 -3.45 -12.05
N LYS A 56 -11.89 -4.35 -12.58
CA LYS A 56 -12.47 -5.45 -11.79
C LYS A 56 -11.39 -6.43 -11.38
N ASP A 57 -10.42 -6.73 -12.25
CA ASP A 57 -9.37 -7.71 -11.97
C ASP A 57 -8.53 -7.31 -10.77
N ILE A 58 -8.05 -6.06 -10.72
CA ILE A 58 -7.27 -5.61 -9.55
C ILE A 58 -8.05 -5.71 -8.25
N VAL A 59 -9.33 -5.31 -8.25
CA VAL A 59 -10.17 -5.42 -7.06
C VAL A 59 -10.42 -6.89 -6.69
N TYR A 60 -10.68 -7.74 -7.69
CA TYR A 60 -10.90 -9.16 -7.51
C TYR A 60 -9.65 -9.85 -6.94
N THR A 61 -8.49 -9.63 -7.54
CA THR A 61 -7.20 -10.18 -7.08
C THR A 61 -6.89 -9.73 -5.66
N VAL A 62 -7.09 -8.46 -5.32
CA VAL A 62 -6.88 -8.01 -3.93
C VAL A 62 -7.81 -8.74 -2.97
N ASN A 63 -9.11 -8.81 -3.30
CA ASN A 63 -10.10 -9.41 -2.42
C ASN A 63 -9.95 -10.93 -2.28
N ARG A 64 -9.50 -11.62 -3.33
CA ARG A 64 -9.43 -13.09 -3.38
C ARG A 64 -8.05 -13.64 -3.04
N GLU A 65 -7.00 -12.96 -3.46
CA GLU A 65 -5.62 -13.46 -3.36
C GLU A 65 -4.76 -12.70 -2.35
N VAL A 66 -5.14 -11.48 -1.94
CA VAL A 66 -4.34 -10.70 -0.97
C VAL A 66 -4.96 -10.72 0.42
N LEU A 67 -6.24 -10.36 0.53
CA LEU A 67 -6.89 -10.25 1.85
C LEU A 67 -6.90 -11.58 2.63
N PRO A 68 -7.27 -12.73 2.05
CA PRO A 68 -7.32 -13.99 2.81
C PRO A 68 -5.94 -14.41 3.35
N HIS A 69 -4.90 -14.23 2.54
CA HIS A 69 -3.51 -14.51 2.93
C HIS A 69 -3.01 -13.59 4.05
N ASN A 70 -3.58 -12.40 4.19
CA ASN A 70 -3.27 -11.45 5.26
C ASN A 70 -4.27 -11.50 6.43
N ASN A 71 -5.09 -12.56 6.55
CA ASN A 71 -6.16 -12.67 7.56
C ASN A 71 -7.14 -11.47 7.55
N GLY A 72 -7.37 -10.89 6.36
CA GLY A 72 -8.18 -9.69 6.17
C GLY A 72 -7.55 -8.41 6.71
N ARG A 73 -6.30 -8.45 7.19
CA ARG A 73 -5.63 -7.30 7.79
C ARG A 73 -4.84 -6.53 6.73
N PRO A 74 -4.92 -5.19 6.72
CA PRO A 74 -4.04 -4.39 5.89
C PRO A 74 -2.60 -4.52 6.39
N TYR A 75 -1.65 -4.24 5.49
CA TYR A 75 -0.26 -4.11 5.88
C TYR A 75 -0.11 -3.06 7.00
N THR A 76 0.67 -3.40 8.02
CA THR A 76 0.97 -2.53 9.15
C THR A 76 2.42 -2.70 9.59
N ASN A 77 2.97 -1.67 10.22
CA ASN A 77 4.28 -1.67 10.84
C ASN A 77 4.27 -0.70 12.03
N GLU A 78 5.40 -0.56 12.71
CA GLU A 78 5.54 0.34 13.87
C GLU A 78 5.11 1.78 13.55
N TYR A 79 5.45 2.27 12.36
CA TYR A 79 5.12 3.63 11.92
C TYR A 79 3.62 3.85 11.69
N PHE A 80 2.93 2.87 11.12
CA PHE A 80 1.46 2.93 11.03
C PHE A 80 0.81 2.96 12.41
N LYS A 81 1.35 2.25 13.39
CA LYS A 81 0.83 2.27 14.77
C LYS A 81 1.03 3.64 15.41
N ILE A 82 2.23 4.21 15.28
CA ILE A 82 2.53 5.58 15.76
C ILE A 82 1.55 6.57 15.16
N ALA A 83 1.38 6.58 13.83
CA ALA A 83 0.46 7.50 13.16
C ALA A 83 -0.99 7.34 13.65
N GLN A 84 -1.46 6.10 13.87
CA GLN A 84 -2.80 5.84 14.41
C GLN A 84 -2.96 6.33 15.86
N GLU A 85 -1.93 6.21 16.69
CA GLU A 85 -1.95 6.72 18.06
C GLU A 85 -1.90 8.26 18.11
N GLU A 86 -1.10 8.88 17.25
CA GLU A 86 -1.05 10.33 17.11
C GLU A 86 -2.41 10.89 16.67
N GLU A 87 -3.04 10.27 15.67
CA GLU A 87 -4.38 10.62 15.21
C GLU A 87 -5.41 10.53 16.34
N LYS A 88 -5.41 9.43 17.10
CA LYS A 88 -6.30 9.26 18.26
C LYS A 88 -6.09 10.37 19.30
N LYS A 89 -4.84 10.69 19.64
CA LYS A 89 -4.51 11.77 20.57
C LYS A 89 -4.99 13.14 20.05
N ARG A 90 -4.85 13.39 18.75
CA ARG A 90 -5.32 14.64 18.12
C ARG A 90 -6.84 14.77 18.21
N ILE A 91 -7.57 13.73 17.83
CA ILE A 91 -9.04 13.70 17.90
C ILE A 91 -9.52 13.89 19.34
N GLU A 92 -8.89 13.22 20.31
CA GLU A 92 -9.25 13.36 21.72
C GLU A 92 -8.96 14.78 22.25
N ALA A 93 -7.82 15.37 21.87
CA ALA A 93 -7.46 16.73 22.22
C ALA A 93 -8.43 17.76 21.61
N GLU A 94 -8.77 17.63 20.33
CA GLU A 94 -9.77 18.47 19.65
C GLU A 94 -11.14 18.35 20.33
N LYS A 95 -11.54 17.14 20.70
CA LYS A 95 -12.78 16.91 21.47
C LYS A 95 -12.76 17.63 22.82
N LYS A 96 -11.69 17.47 23.61
CA LYS A 96 -11.55 18.14 24.92
C LYS A 96 -11.55 19.67 24.80
N LEU A 97 -10.93 20.22 23.76
CA LEU A 97 -10.97 21.66 23.48
C LEU A 97 -12.40 22.13 23.18
N ARG A 98 -13.12 21.39 22.32
CA ARG A 98 -14.51 21.70 21.95
C ARG A 98 -15.47 21.64 23.15
N GLU A 99 -15.26 20.70 24.06
CA GLU A 99 -16.05 20.54 25.28
C GLU A 99 -15.68 21.54 26.39
N GLY A 100 -14.66 22.39 26.18
CA GLY A 100 -14.17 23.32 27.20
C GLY A 100 -13.36 22.65 28.32
N ASN A 101 -13.12 21.35 28.23
CA ASN A 101 -12.31 20.56 29.16
C ASN A 101 -10.80 20.81 29.01
N MET A 102 -10.41 21.63 28.03
CA MET A 102 -9.03 22.03 27.78
C MET A 102 -9.00 23.42 27.14
N ASN A 103 -8.04 24.26 27.55
CA ASN A 103 -7.87 25.59 26.96
C ASN A 103 -7.00 25.55 25.68
N LEU A 104 -7.08 26.63 24.89
CA LEU A 104 -6.39 26.75 23.61
C LEU A 104 -4.85 26.72 23.74
N ALA A 105 -4.29 27.26 24.82
CA ALA A 105 -2.84 27.27 25.05
C ALA A 105 -2.31 25.85 25.28
N THR A 106 -2.97 25.08 26.15
CA THR A 106 -2.66 23.66 26.40
C THR A 106 -2.81 22.83 25.13
N TYR A 107 -3.87 23.08 24.34
CA TYR A 107 -4.07 22.42 23.06
C TYR A 107 -2.95 22.70 22.06
N ASN A 108 -2.57 23.97 21.89
CA ASN A 108 -1.51 24.37 20.97
C ASN A 108 -0.15 23.78 21.38
N GLU A 109 0.15 23.75 22.68
CA GLU A 109 1.36 23.13 23.20
C GLU A 109 1.39 21.61 22.97
N MET A 110 0.26 20.92 23.19
CA MET A 110 0.14 19.49 22.87
C MET A 110 0.32 19.23 21.37
N LYS A 111 -0.29 20.06 20.52
CA LYS A 111 -0.16 19.97 19.06
C LYS A 111 1.28 20.18 18.60
N ARG A 112 2.00 21.15 19.18
CA ARG A 112 3.42 21.39 18.91
C ARG A 112 4.27 20.16 19.25
N LYS A 113 4.09 19.59 20.45
CA LYS A 113 4.82 18.38 20.88
C LYS A 113 4.54 17.18 19.99
N LEU A 114 3.29 17.02 19.53
CA LEU A 114 2.93 15.94 18.60
C LEU A 114 3.64 16.10 17.26
N GLU A 115 3.69 17.31 16.72
CA GLU A 115 4.39 17.60 15.46
C GLU A 115 5.91 17.37 15.59
N GLU A 116 6.52 17.74 16.71
CA GLU A 116 7.93 17.47 17.00
C GLU A 116 8.25 15.97 17.08
N GLN A 117 7.39 15.19 17.74
CA GLN A 117 7.52 13.72 17.78
C GLN A 117 7.44 13.12 16.38
N ARG A 118 6.46 13.56 15.58
CA ARG A 118 6.29 13.11 14.20
C ARG A 118 7.52 13.42 13.34
N GLN A 119 8.08 14.62 13.47
CA GLN A 119 9.31 15.00 12.75
C GLN A 119 10.49 14.10 13.14
N LYS A 120 10.64 13.80 14.44
CA LYS A 120 11.69 12.90 14.92
C LYS A 120 11.55 11.48 14.34
N VAL A 121 10.35 10.91 14.40
CA VAL A 121 10.05 9.58 13.84
C VAL A 121 10.29 9.54 12.32
N MET A 122 9.88 10.59 11.60
CA MET A 122 10.12 10.69 10.16
C MET A 122 11.60 10.78 9.80
N LYS A 123 12.40 11.48 10.62
CA LYS A 123 13.85 11.56 10.44
C LYS A 123 14.49 10.18 10.60
N GLU A 124 14.19 9.48 11.71
CA GLU A 124 14.69 8.13 11.97
C GLU A 124 14.26 7.13 10.88
N MET A 125 13.04 7.24 10.38
CA MET A 125 12.54 6.43 9.25
C MET A 125 13.36 6.66 7.98
N THR A 126 13.66 7.91 7.66
CA THR A 126 14.41 8.29 6.46
C THR A 126 15.85 7.77 6.55
N GLU A 127 16.47 7.88 7.72
CA GLU A 127 17.82 7.35 7.98
C GLU A 127 17.86 5.83 7.82
N LYS A 128 16.91 5.09 8.42
CA LYS A 128 16.82 3.62 8.26
C LYS A 128 16.59 3.22 6.79
N ALA A 129 15.74 3.93 6.07
CA ALA A 129 15.49 3.67 4.65
C ALA A 129 16.74 3.91 3.79
N PHE A 130 17.54 4.91 4.13
CA PHE A 130 18.82 5.19 3.46
C PHE A 130 19.82 4.05 3.68
N LEU A 131 19.98 3.58 4.92
CA LEU A 131 20.87 2.46 5.26
C LEU A 131 20.49 1.19 4.50
N TYR A 132 19.19 0.85 4.46
CA TYR A 132 18.72 -0.32 3.72
C TYR A 132 19.05 -0.27 2.21
N ARG A 133 19.02 0.92 1.60
CA ARG A 133 19.41 1.12 0.19
C ARG A 133 20.93 1.08 -0.03
N TYR A 134 21.72 1.31 1.00
CA TYR A 134 23.18 1.23 0.93
C TYR A 134 23.64 -0.23 0.99
N ASP A 135 23.10 -1.02 1.91
CA ASP A 135 23.46 -2.44 2.06
C ASP A 135 23.11 -3.30 0.84
N ARG A 136 22.03 -2.98 0.12
CA ARG A 136 21.64 -3.69 -1.11
C ARG A 136 22.54 -3.43 -2.34
N ARG A 137 23.52 -2.53 -2.24
CA ARG A 137 24.46 -2.22 -3.34
C ARG A 137 25.83 -2.91 -3.19
N ARG A 138 26.02 -3.73 -2.16
CA ARG A 138 27.15 -4.67 -2.01
C ARG A 138 26.70 -6.07 -2.39
#